data_AF-A0A015K953-F1
#
_entry.id   AF-A0A015K953-F1
#
_cell.length_a   1.000
_cell.length_b   1.000
_cell.length_c   1.000
_cell.angle_alpha   90.00
_cell.angle_beta   90.00
_cell.angle_gamma   90.00
#
_symmetry.space_group_name_H-M   'P 1'
#
loop_
_entity.id
_entity.type
_entity.pdbx_description
1 polymer ?
#
loop_
_entity_poly.entity_id
_entity_poly.type
_entity_poly.pdbx_seq_one_letter_code
_entity_poly.pdbx_strand_id
1 'polypeptide(L)'
;MNIVVQDILKQIKAGEAQTEDFILDNIDETIPAGEIIPKLRKLIVKIRSSPQYKERFARQAEAADLKGLNLILDIRTWWNSTHDMLERALEMREALDATASSDKDLRIFELNENEWNTIKEIMSVLKVFIRATKVVSSAKYPILSTTIPIYNFLIDKLESYCDKSNYSDIANAVKVGINKLDTYYTKTDDTNMYTVATVLDPRLKLNYYEDNKWKHSFIRYAKETVLSIYNANYAPSATDGHLEDINDDENDEFLDQLFGKQKKNQENEVELYLKTPRTLRKEDILLWWKTHKATFPNLAKMGRDYLAITGK
;
A
#
# COMPACT_ATOMS: atom_id res chain seq x y z
N MET A 1 -7.65 -2.85 0.95
CA MET A 1 -7.68 -1.44 0.48
C MET A 1 -8.94 -1.09 -0.32
N ASN A 2 -9.24 -1.74 -1.45
CA ASN A 2 -10.40 -1.38 -2.30
C ASN A 2 -11.72 -1.22 -1.51
N ILE A 3 -12.09 -2.22 -0.70
CA ILE A 3 -13.33 -2.20 0.11
C ILE A 3 -13.38 -0.98 1.04
N VAL A 4 -12.25 -0.64 1.67
CA VAL A 4 -12.14 0.50 2.59
C VAL A 4 -12.34 1.81 1.84
N VAL A 5 -11.69 1.98 0.68
CA VAL A 5 -11.83 3.19 -0.12
C VAL A 5 -13.26 3.34 -0.62
N GLN A 6 -13.90 2.26 -1.07
CA GLN A 6 -15.31 2.29 -1.50
C GLN A 6 -16.24 2.68 -0.35
N ASP A 7 -16.01 2.17 0.86
CA ASP A 7 -16.79 2.57 2.05
C ASP A 7 -16.60 4.07 2.35
N ILE A 8 -15.38 4.60 2.28
CA ILE A 8 -15.11 6.04 2.46
C ILE A 8 -15.84 6.87 1.38
N LEU A 9 -15.67 6.50 0.10
CA LEU A 9 -16.31 7.19 -1.03
C LEU A 9 -17.84 7.19 -0.92
N LYS A 10 -18.43 6.09 -0.45
CA LYS A 10 -19.86 5.99 -0.21
C LYS A 10 -20.33 6.97 0.88
N GLN A 11 -19.58 7.11 1.98
CA GLN A 11 -19.93 8.00 3.08
C GLN A 11 -19.88 9.49 2.69
N ILE A 12 -18.94 9.88 1.83
CA ILE A 12 -18.86 11.25 1.30
C ILE A 12 -19.80 11.51 0.11
N LYS A 13 -20.76 10.60 -0.13
CA LYS A 13 -21.74 10.68 -1.23
C LYS A 13 -21.08 10.83 -2.61
N ALA A 14 -19.99 10.10 -2.85
CA ALA A 14 -19.30 10.14 -4.13
C ALA A 14 -20.16 9.62 -5.30
N GLY A 15 -21.25 8.91 -5.02
CA GLY A 15 -22.03 8.15 -6.01
C GLY A 15 -21.20 7.00 -6.62
N GLU A 16 -21.87 5.98 -7.15
CA GLU A 16 -21.17 4.97 -7.93
C GLU A 16 -20.72 5.56 -9.27
N ALA A 17 -19.51 5.20 -9.72
CA ALA A 17 -19.10 5.56 -11.07
C ALA A 17 -19.97 4.80 -12.09
N GLN A 18 -20.38 5.53 -13.13
CA GLN A 18 -21.33 5.12 -14.16
C GLN A 18 -20.72 5.32 -15.55
N THR A 19 -21.30 4.69 -16.57
CA THR A 19 -20.85 4.89 -17.95
C THR A 19 -21.20 6.29 -18.44
N GLU A 20 -20.45 6.79 -19.42
CA GLU A 20 -20.72 8.10 -20.03
C GLU A 20 -22.15 8.17 -20.58
N ASP A 21 -22.60 7.13 -21.30
CA ASP A 21 -23.96 7.04 -21.85
C ASP A 21 -25.03 7.13 -20.77
N PHE A 22 -24.85 6.39 -19.66
CA PHE A 22 -25.82 6.43 -18.55
C PHE A 22 -25.92 7.82 -17.92
N ILE A 23 -24.78 8.49 -17.73
CA ILE A 23 -24.76 9.85 -17.17
C ILE A 23 -25.40 10.84 -18.15
N LEU A 24 -25.23 10.65 -19.45
CA LEU A 24 -25.87 11.48 -20.49
C LEU A 24 -27.39 11.31 -20.50
N ASP A 25 -27.87 10.07 -20.45
CA ASP A 25 -29.30 9.76 -20.45
C ASP A 25 -30.02 10.36 -19.23
N ASN A 26 -29.29 10.54 -18.13
CA ASN A 26 -29.80 11.06 -16.86
C ASN A 26 -29.24 12.45 -16.53
N ILE A 27 -28.77 13.20 -17.53
CA ILE A 27 -28.05 14.46 -17.32
C ILE A 27 -28.92 15.51 -16.61
N ASP A 28 -30.22 15.54 -16.92
CA ASP A 28 -31.20 16.50 -16.40
C ASP A 28 -31.72 16.13 -14.99
N GLU A 29 -31.39 14.95 -14.47
CA GLU A 29 -31.75 14.58 -13.09
C GLU A 29 -31.10 15.54 -12.09
N THR A 30 -31.88 16.03 -11.12
CA THR A 30 -31.37 16.95 -10.10
C THR A 30 -30.33 16.26 -9.23
N ILE A 31 -29.17 16.89 -9.09
CA ILE A 31 -28.09 16.38 -8.23
C ILE A 31 -28.40 16.82 -6.80
N PRO A 32 -28.53 15.90 -5.83
CA PRO A 32 -28.72 16.25 -4.44
C PRO A 32 -27.60 17.16 -3.92
N ALA A 33 -27.95 18.09 -3.03
CA ALA A 33 -26.97 18.98 -2.43
C ALA A 33 -25.89 18.18 -1.68
N GLY A 34 -24.62 18.51 -1.93
CA GLY A 34 -23.45 17.83 -1.34
C GLY A 34 -22.90 16.66 -2.18
N GLU A 35 -23.52 16.29 -3.30
CA GLU A 35 -22.99 15.28 -4.22
C GLU A 35 -22.01 15.88 -5.23
N ILE A 36 -20.81 16.18 -4.74
CA ILE A 36 -19.79 16.93 -5.49
C ILE A 36 -19.19 16.10 -6.62
N ILE A 37 -18.89 14.81 -6.38
CA ILE A 37 -18.31 13.93 -7.39
C ILE A 37 -19.31 13.63 -8.52
N PRO A 38 -20.60 13.30 -8.25
CA PRO A 38 -21.60 13.18 -9.31
C PRO A 38 -21.77 14.45 -10.14
N LYS A 39 -21.75 15.63 -9.51
CA LYS A 39 -21.75 16.93 -10.22
C LYS A 39 -20.58 17.11 -11.16
N LEU A 40 -19.37 16.79 -10.70
CA LEU A 40 -18.18 16.81 -11.54
C LEU A 40 -18.28 15.82 -12.70
N ARG A 41 -18.77 14.58 -12.46
CA ARG A 41 -18.99 13.60 -13.52
C ARG A 41 -19.93 14.12 -14.60
N LYS A 42 -21.07 14.72 -14.21
CA LYS A 42 -22.02 15.32 -15.15
C LYS A 42 -21.38 16.45 -15.97
N LEU A 43 -20.60 17.33 -15.35
CA LEU A 43 -19.86 18.38 -16.07
C LEU A 43 -18.91 17.78 -17.11
N ILE A 44 -18.07 16.82 -16.70
CA ILE A 44 -17.10 16.14 -17.56
C ILE A 44 -17.80 15.47 -18.75
N VAL A 45 -18.87 14.74 -18.48
CA VAL A 45 -19.65 14.01 -19.49
C VAL A 45 -20.33 14.99 -20.46
N LYS A 46 -20.93 16.07 -19.97
CA LYS A 46 -21.57 17.08 -20.84
C LYS A 46 -20.55 17.76 -21.76
N ILE A 47 -19.34 18.04 -21.27
CA ILE A 47 -18.26 18.58 -22.10
C ILE A 47 -17.81 17.55 -23.16
N ARG A 48 -17.74 16.27 -22.78
CA ARG A 48 -17.29 15.17 -23.66
C ARG A 48 -18.34 14.68 -24.66
N SER A 49 -19.61 15.05 -24.55
CA SER A 49 -20.65 14.55 -25.45
C SER A 49 -20.80 15.35 -26.74
N SER A 50 -20.48 16.66 -26.73
CA SER A 50 -20.64 17.53 -27.90
C SER A 50 -19.29 17.95 -28.49
N PRO A 51 -19.09 17.85 -29.82
CA PRO A 51 -17.92 18.41 -30.50
C PRO A 51 -17.72 19.91 -30.20
N GLN A 52 -18.81 20.66 -30.09
CA GLN A 52 -18.76 22.10 -29.79
C GLN A 52 -18.23 22.36 -28.37
N TYR A 53 -18.67 21.56 -27.38
CA TYR A 53 -18.15 21.69 -26.01
C TYR A 53 -16.70 21.23 -25.90
N LYS A 54 -16.31 20.16 -26.58
CA LYS A 54 -14.90 19.72 -26.66
C LYS A 54 -14.01 20.81 -27.22
N GLU A 55 -14.40 21.42 -28.32
CA GLU A 55 -13.61 22.49 -28.95
C GLU A 55 -13.51 23.72 -28.04
N ARG A 56 -14.62 24.13 -27.42
CA ARG A 56 -14.60 25.24 -26.45
C ARG A 56 -13.69 24.95 -25.27
N PHE A 57 -13.82 23.78 -24.66
CA PHE A 57 -12.97 23.36 -23.56
C PHE A 57 -11.49 23.30 -23.98
N ALA A 58 -11.19 22.79 -25.18
CA ALA A 58 -9.82 22.75 -25.70
C ALA A 58 -9.20 24.15 -25.83
N ARG A 59 -9.99 25.16 -26.25
CA ARG A 59 -9.52 26.56 -26.28
C ARG A 59 -9.23 27.11 -24.88
N GLN A 60 -10.07 26.79 -23.89
CA GLN A 60 -9.83 27.19 -22.49
C GLN A 60 -8.61 26.47 -21.90
N ALA A 61 -8.43 25.19 -22.21
CA ALA A 61 -7.25 24.43 -21.80
C ALA A 61 -5.97 24.97 -22.45
N GLU A 62 -6.00 25.38 -23.72
CA GLU A 62 -4.87 26.04 -24.39
C GLU A 62 -4.54 27.40 -23.76
N ALA A 63 -5.56 28.19 -23.40
CA ALA A 63 -5.36 29.46 -22.70
C ALA A 63 -4.71 29.29 -21.31
N ALA A 64 -4.96 28.16 -20.64
CA ALA A 64 -4.37 27.81 -19.35
C ALA A 64 -3.02 27.05 -19.47
N ASP A 65 -2.41 26.97 -20.66
CA ASP A 65 -1.18 26.22 -20.93
C ASP A 65 -1.26 24.70 -20.66
N LEU A 66 -2.47 24.13 -20.79
CA LEU A 66 -2.78 22.70 -20.58
C LEU A 66 -3.05 21.97 -21.91
N LYS A 67 -2.38 22.41 -22.98
CA LYS A 67 -2.62 21.89 -24.33
C LYS A 67 -2.36 20.38 -24.41
N GLY A 68 -3.33 19.64 -24.95
CA GLY A 68 -3.24 18.18 -25.16
C GLY A 68 -3.73 17.34 -23.99
N LEU A 69 -4.05 17.94 -22.84
CA LEU A 69 -4.74 17.26 -21.75
C LEU A 69 -6.23 17.11 -22.07
N ASN A 70 -6.78 15.93 -21.77
CA ASN A 70 -8.20 15.64 -21.94
C ASN A 70 -8.84 15.32 -20.58
N LEU A 71 -10.11 15.67 -20.42
CA LEU A 71 -10.90 15.22 -19.28
C LEU A 71 -11.06 13.69 -19.32
N ILE A 72 -10.84 13.05 -18.18
CA ILE A 72 -11.04 11.61 -18.00
C ILE A 72 -12.23 11.40 -17.06
N LEU A 73 -12.96 10.30 -17.28
CA LEU A 73 -14.09 9.88 -16.44
C LEU A 73 -13.65 8.64 -15.68
N ASP A 74 -14.08 8.52 -14.43
CA ASP A 74 -13.78 7.35 -13.62
C ASP A 74 -14.62 6.13 -14.01
N ILE A 75 -14.15 4.94 -13.62
CA ILE A 75 -14.79 3.66 -13.92
C ILE A 75 -15.15 2.93 -12.63
N ARG A 76 -16.33 2.30 -12.64
CA ARG A 76 -16.95 1.64 -11.47
C ARG A 76 -16.04 0.65 -10.77
N THR A 77 -15.23 -0.07 -11.54
CA THR A 77 -14.53 -1.25 -11.04
C THR A 77 -13.34 -0.89 -10.14
N TRP A 78 -12.73 0.31 -10.30
CA TRP A 78 -11.42 0.63 -9.70
C TRP A 78 -11.42 2.05 -9.11
N TRP A 79 -11.35 2.17 -7.79
CA TRP A 79 -11.30 3.47 -7.09
C TRP A 79 -10.11 4.35 -7.50
N ASN A 80 -9.02 3.77 -8.01
CA ASN A 80 -7.89 4.52 -8.58
C ASN A 80 -8.34 5.46 -9.70
N SER A 81 -9.32 5.03 -10.52
CA SER A 81 -9.84 5.86 -11.59
C SER A 81 -10.58 7.09 -11.08
N THR A 82 -11.26 6.99 -9.91
CA THR A 82 -11.86 8.15 -9.24
C THR A 82 -10.76 9.11 -8.77
N HIS A 83 -9.67 8.61 -8.19
CA HIS A 83 -8.50 9.45 -7.87
C HIS A 83 -7.97 10.16 -9.11
N ASP A 84 -7.76 9.44 -10.21
CA ASP A 84 -7.19 9.99 -11.44
C ASP A 84 -8.12 11.04 -12.08
N MET A 85 -9.44 10.79 -12.09
CA MET A 85 -10.44 11.77 -12.54
C MET A 85 -10.39 13.06 -11.72
N LEU A 86 -10.35 12.95 -10.39
CA LEU A 86 -10.27 14.12 -9.52
C LEU A 86 -8.94 14.88 -9.70
N GLU A 87 -7.83 14.16 -9.86
CA GLU A 87 -6.52 14.75 -10.10
C GLU A 87 -6.49 15.52 -11.43
N ARG A 88 -7.01 14.91 -12.50
CA ARG A 88 -7.15 15.58 -13.81
C ARG A 88 -8.09 16.79 -13.73
N ALA A 89 -9.20 16.68 -13.01
CA ALA A 89 -10.14 17.79 -12.86
C ALA A 89 -9.52 18.98 -12.11
N LEU A 90 -8.70 18.72 -11.07
CA LEU A 90 -7.96 19.79 -10.39
C LEU A 90 -6.89 20.42 -11.28
N GLU A 91 -6.16 19.60 -12.05
CA GLU A 91 -5.18 20.08 -13.03
C GLU A 91 -5.84 20.99 -14.07
N MET A 92 -7.04 20.62 -14.53
CA MET A 92 -7.81 21.36 -15.54
C MET A 92 -8.84 22.33 -14.96
N ARG A 93 -8.71 22.70 -13.68
CA ARG A 93 -9.74 23.49 -12.97
C ARG A 93 -10.06 24.81 -13.67
N GLU A 94 -9.04 25.58 -14.05
CA GLU A 94 -9.24 26.89 -14.69
C GLU A 94 -10.05 26.76 -15.99
N ALA A 95 -9.72 25.76 -16.82
CA ALA A 95 -10.44 25.48 -18.05
C ALA A 95 -11.87 24.99 -17.80
N LEU A 96 -12.09 24.17 -16.76
CA LEU A 96 -13.41 23.70 -16.36
C LEU A 96 -14.31 24.85 -15.89
N ASP A 97 -13.81 25.68 -14.97
CA ASP A 97 -14.53 26.83 -14.42
C ASP A 97 -14.88 27.81 -15.55
N ALA A 98 -13.91 28.20 -16.39
CA ALA A 98 -14.15 29.11 -17.52
C ALA A 98 -15.17 28.55 -18.54
N THR A 99 -15.11 27.25 -18.83
CA THR A 99 -16.05 26.60 -19.75
C THR A 99 -17.47 26.59 -19.15
N ALA A 100 -17.60 26.22 -17.88
CA ALA A 100 -18.90 26.14 -17.20
C ALA A 100 -19.56 27.51 -17.02
N SER A 101 -18.81 28.55 -16.60
CA SER A 101 -19.36 29.89 -16.39
C SER A 101 -19.80 30.57 -17.69
N SER A 102 -19.19 30.20 -18.83
CA SER A 102 -19.47 30.80 -20.14
C SER A 102 -20.72 30.25 -20.85
N ASP A 103 -21.28 29.13 -20.37
CA ASP A 103 -22.39 28.44 -21.03
C ASP A 103 -23.55 28.18 -20.07
N LYS A 104 -24.76 28.60 -20.46
CA LYS A 104 -25.95 28.50 -19.58
C LYS A 104 -26.30 27.06 -19.22
N ASP A 105 -26.07 26.11 -20.13
CA ASP A 105 -26.43 24.70 -19.93
C ASP A 105 -25.37 23.97 -19.11
N LEU A 106 -24.14 24.49 -19.04
CA LEU A 106 -23.07 23.95 -18.19
C LEU A 106 -23.05 24.58 -16.80
N ARG A 107 -23.57 25.80 -16.65
CA ARG A 107 -23.55 26.57 -15.39
C ARG A 107 -24.20 25.82 -14.22
N ILE A 108 -25.18 24.97 -14.48
CA ILE A 108 -25.82 24.13 -13.45
C ILE A 108 -24.85 23.13 -12.82
N PHE A 109 -23.75 22.78 -13.51
CA PHE A 109 -22.72 21.86 -13.03
C PHE A 109 -21.45 22.58 -12.55
N GLU A 110 -21.43 23.91 -12.55
CA GLU A 110 -20.31 24.74 -12.10
C GLU A 110 -19.96 24.45 -10.64
N LEU A 111 -18.70 24.10 -10.36
CA LEU A 111 -18.23 23.84 -9.00
C LEU A 111 -17.76 25.14 -8.34
N ASN A 112 -18.22 25.41 -7.12
CA ASN A 112 -17.75 26.56 -6.36
C ASN A 112 -16.43 26.25 -5.62
N GLU A 113 -15.79 27.29 -5.05
CA GLU A 113 -14.50 27.15 -4.36
C GLU A 113 -14.55 26.14 -3.19
N ASN A 114 -15.66 26.06 -2.45
CA ASN A 114 -15.78 25.11 -1.35
C ASN A 114 -15.88 23.67 -1.86
N GLU A 115 -16.60 23.44 -2.97
CA GLU A 115 -16.66 22.13 -3.63
C GLU A 115 -15.28 21.71 -4.16
N TRP A 116 -14.54 22.62 -4.78
CA TRP A 116 -13.16 22.38 -5.21
C TRP A 116 -12.21 22.07 -4.05
N ASN A 117 -12.32 22.78 -2.94
CA ASN A 117 -11.54 22.49 -1.74
C ASN A 117 -11.92 21.12 -1.15
N THR A 118 -13.20 20.76 -1.20
CA THR A 118 -13.65 19.42 -0.78
C THR A 118 -13.05 18.33 -1.67
N ILE A 119 -12.95 18.54 -2.98
CA ILE A 119 -12.24 17.62 -3.90
C ILE A 119 -10.76 17.48 -3.52
N LYS A 120 -10.06 18.59 -3.23
CA LYS A 120 -8.66 18.56 -2.78
C LYS A 120 -8.49 17.73 -1.51
N GLU A 121 -9.41 17.88 -0.56
CA GLU A 121 -9.41 17.12 0.69
C GLU A 121 -9.65 15.62 0.46
N ILE A 122 -10.63 15.26 -0.35
CA ILE A 122 -10.89 13.86 -0.75
C ILE A 122 -9.63 13.27 -1.40
N MET A 123 -9.00 14.02 -2.30
CA MET A 123 -7.75 13.58 -2.93
C MET A 123 -6.62 13.38 -1.93
N SER A 124 -6.50 14.21 -0.89
CA SER A 124 -5.48 14.04 0.14
C SER A 124 -5.62 12.68 0.85
N VAL A 125 -6.86 12.25 1.11
CA VAL A 125 -7.19 10.94 1.67
C VAL A 125 -6.88 9.82 0.68
N LEU A 126 -7.37 9.92 -0.56
CA LEU A 126 -7.13 8.89 -1.59
C LEU A 126 -5.63 8.70 -1.89
N LYS A 127 -4.84 9.77 -1.83
CA LYS A 127 -3.37 9.72 -2.02
C LYS A 127 -2.67 8.81 -0.99
N VAL A 128 -3.21 8.67 0.23
CA VAL A 128 -2.68 7.73 1.23
C VAL A 128 -2.78 6.29 0.71
N PHE A 129 -3.94 5.91 0.17
CA PHE A 129 -4.17 4.59 -0.41
C PHE A 129 -3.38 4.38 -1.70
N ILE A 130 -3.20 5.42 -2.54
CA ILE A 130 -2.40 5.32 -3.77
C ILE A 130 -0.95 4.99 -3.42
N ARG A 131 -0.38 5.60 -2.38
CA ARG A 131 0.98 5.30 -1.92
C ARG A 131 1.12 3.84 -1.47
N ALA A 132 0.19 3.35 -0.66
CA ALA A 132 0.18 1.96 -0.23
C ALA A 132 0.02 0.99 -1.42
N THR A 133 -0.88 1.32 -2.35
CA THR A 133 -1.13 0.51 -3.56
C THR A 133 0.09 0.44 -4.46
N LYS A 134 0.84 1.54 -4.63
CA LYS A 134 2.10 1.54 -5.38
C LYS A 134 3.14 0.60 -4.77
N VAL A 135 3.21 0.50 -3.44
CA VAL A 135 4.11 -0.46 -2.77
C VAL A 135 3.68 -1.89 -3.07
N VAL A 136 2.39 -2.19 -2.98
CA VAL A 136 1.85 -3.54 -3.25
C VAL A 136 1.99 -3.92 -4.73
N SER A 137 1.71 -3.00 -5.66
CA SER A 137 1.71 -3.27 -7.09
C SER A 137 3.10 -3.26 -7.73
N SER A 138 4.05 -2.53 -7.16
CA SER A 138 5.45 -2.56 -7.61
C SER A 138 6.19 -3.80 -7.13
N ALA A 139 5.69 -4.49 -6.11
CA ALA A 139 6.25 -5.74 -5.67
C ALA A 139 5.99 -6.83 -6.71
N LYS A 140 7.07 -7.44 -7.23
CA LYS A 140 6.98 -8.57 -8.17
C LYS A 140 6.14 -9.73 -7.60
N TYR A 141 6.13 -9.85 -6.28
CA TYR A 141 5.27 -10.75 -5.52
C TYR A 141 4.75 -9.95 -4.31
N PRO A 142 3.44 -9.87 -4.03
CA PRO A 142 2.94 -9.22 -2.82
C PRO A 142 3.37 -10.01 -1.58
N ILE A 143 4.37 -9.55 -0.84
CA ILE A 143 4.99 -10.35 0.23
C ILE A 143 4.25 -10.12 1.53
N LEU A 144 3.84 -11.22 2.20
CA LEU A 144 3.16 -11.23 3.50
C LEU A 144 3.85 -10.34 4.56
N SER A 145 5.17 -10.20 4.47
CA SER A 145 6.00 -9.37 5.36
C SER A 145 5.65 -7.88 5.33
N THR A 146 5.03 -7.40 4.25
CA THR A 146 4.68 -5.99 4.09
C THR A 146 3.28 -5.66 4.62
N THR A 147 2.47 -6.67 4.95
CA THR A 147 1.07 -6.48 5.35
C THR A 147 0.95 -5.63 6.61
N ILE A 148 1.62 -6.02 7.71
CA ILE A 148 1.61 -5.26 8.97
C ILE A 148 2.11 -3.81 8.75
N PRO A 149 3.26 -3.58 8.09
CA PRO A 149 3.70 -2.23 7.72
C PRO A 149 2.69 -1.39 6.95
N ILE A 150 1.97 -1.99 6.00
CA ILE A 150 0.98 -1.27 5.20
C ILE A 150 -0.25 -0.89 6.04
N TYR A 151 -0.74 -1.79 6.91
CA TYR A 151 -1.85 -1.47 7.81
C TYR A 151 -1.50 -0.31 8.75
N ASN A 152 -0.37 -0.39 9.44
CA ASN A 152 0.09 0.69 10.32
C ASN A 152 0.23 2.01 9.56
N PHE A 153 0.87 1.99 8.38
CA PHE A 153 1.00 3.20 7.56
C PHE A 153 -0.36 3.81 7.19
N LEU A 154 -1.33 3.00 6.79
CA LEU A 154 -2.66 3.48 6.41
C LEU A 154 -3.37 4.07 7.64
N ILE A 155 -3.43 3.33 8.75
CA ILE A 155 -4.12 3.77 9.98
C ILE A 155 -3.48 5.06 10.50
N ASP A 156 -2.16 5.10 10.71
CA ASP A 156 -1.45 6.28 11.21
C ASP A 156 -1.69 7.53 10.36
N LYS A 157 -1.70 7.38 9.02
CA LYS A 157 -1.90 8.51 8.11
C LYS A 157 -3.35 8.98 8.08
N LEU A 158 -4.31 8.08 8.20
CA LEU A 158 -5.73 8.42 8.23
C LEU A 158 -6.13 9.01 9.59
N GLU A 159 -5.59 8.50 10.70
CA GLU A 159 -5.75 9.10 12.03
C GLU A 159 -5.15 10.51 12.07
N SER A 160 -3.91 10.68 11.59
CA SER A 160 -3.32 12.02 11.49
C SER A 160 -4.10 12.95 10.56
N TYR A 161 -4.83 12.44 9.57
CA TYR A 161 -5.73 13.25 8.77
C TYR A 161 -6.93 13.68 9.60
N CYS A 162 -7.58 12.76 10.30
CA CYS A 162 -8.73 13.04 11.17
C CYS A 162 -8.40 14.06 12.27
N ASP A 163 -7.20 14.01 12.85
CA ASP A 163 -6.78 14.94 13.91
C ASP A 163 -6.60 16.38 13.43
N LYS A 164 -6.30 16.56 12.13
CA LYS A 164 -5.97 17.88 11.54
C LYS A 164 -7.07 18.43 10.65
N SER A 165 -8.02 17.60 10.22
CA SER A 165 -9.03 17.98 9.24
C SER A 165 -10.11 18.87 9.86
N ASN A 166 -10.42 19.95 9.15
CA ASN A 166 -11.57 20.81 9.47
C ASN A 166 -12.86 20.33 8.76
N TYR A 167 -12.80 19.26 7.96
CA TYR A 167 -13.92 18.75 7.18
C TYR A 167 -14.57 17.57 7.91
N SER A 168 -15.52 17.87 8.80
CA SER A 168 -16.16 16.86 9.68
C SER A 168 -16.72 15.67 8.91
N ASP A 169 -17.34 15.90 7.75
CA ASP A 169 -17.97 14.83 6.97
C ASP A 169 -16.94 13.88 6.35
N ILE A 170 -15.83 14.43 5.82
CA ILE A 170 -14.72 13.62 5.29
C ILE A 170 -14.02 12.89 6.44
N ALA A 171 -13.74 13.58 7.56
CA ALA A 171 -13.12 12.96 8.73
C ALA A 171 -13.98 11.82 9.28
N ASN A 172 -15.31 11.98 9.34
CA ASN A 172 -16.23 10.92 9.75
C ASN A 172 -16.22 9.74 8.77
N ALA A 173 -16.21 10.00 7.46
CA ALA A 173 -16.05 8.95 6.45
C ALA A 173 -14.73 8.20 6.60
N VAL A 174 -13.62 8.92 6.85
CA VAL A 174 -12.30 8.33 7.09
C VAL A 174 -12.30 7.47 8.35
N LYS A 175 -12.94 7.89 9.45
CA LYS A 175 -13.09 7.09 10.68
C LYS A 175 -13.81 5.77 10.42
N VAL A 176 -14.85 5.76 9.58
CA VAL A 176 -15.50 4.51 9.15
C VAL A 176 -14.52 3.61 8.41
N GLY A 177 -13.69 4.20 7.54
CA GLY A 177 -12.61 3.49 6.86
C GLY A 177 -11.54 2.93 7.80
N ILE A 178 -11.12 3.68 8.82
CA ILE A 178 -10.18 3.25 9.86
C ILE A 178 -10.75 2.05 10.62
N ASN A 179 -11.99 2.13 11.12
CA ASN A 179 -12.64 1.00 11.80
C ASN A 179 -12.67 -0.27 10.95
N LYS A 180 -12.87 -0.11 9.64
CA LYS A 180 -12.83 -1.21 8.67
C LYS A 180 -11.42 -1.77 8.53
N LEU A 181 -10.39 -0.91 8.43
CA LEU A 181 -8.99 -1.33 8.43
C LEU A 181 -8.64 -2.09 9.70
N ASP A 182 -9.00 -1.58 10.88
CA ASP A 182 -8.78 -2.23 12.17
C ASP A 182 -9.41 -3.62 12.21
N THR A 183 -10.65 -3.76 11.74
CA THR A 183 -11.36 -5.05 11.68
C THR A 183 -10.61 -6.08 10.83
N TYR A 184 -9.93 -5.67 9.76
CA TYR A 184 -9.09 -6.58 8.97
C TYR A 184 -7.69 -6.73 9.56
N TYR A 185 -7.17 -5.71 10.22
CA TYR A 185 -5.86 -5.72 10.82
C TYR A 185 -5.80 -6.69 12.01
N THR A 186 -6.84 -6.76 12.84
CA THR A 186 -6.94 -7.73 13.94
C THR A 186 -6.93 -9.18 13.46
N LYS A 187 -7.36 -9.46 12.22
CA LYS A 187 -7.25 -10.81 11.63
C LYS A 187 -5.81 -11.22 11.34
N THR A 188 -4.87 -10.28 11.33
CA THR A 188 -3.45 -10.62 11.25
C THR A 188 -2.95 -11.26 12.53
N ASP A 189 -3.65 -11.09 13.67
CA ASP A 189 -3.35 -11.74 14.93
C ASP A 189 -3.85 -13.21 14.99
N ASP A 190 -4.75 -13.61 14.09
CA ASP A 190 -5.28 -15.00 14.03
C ASP A 190 -4.19 -16.03 13.70
N THR A 191 -3.08 -15.59 13.08
CA THR A 191 -1.95 -16.45 12.74
C THR A 191 -0.63 -15.73 12.97
N ASN A 192 0.40 -16.45 13.40
CA ASN A 192 1.74 -15.88 13.52
C ASN A 192 2.45 -15.65 12.18
N MET A 193 1.85 -16.03 11.05
CA MET A 193 2.49 -15.99 9.72
C MET A 193 2.92 -14.58 9.33
N TYR A 194 2.08 -13.57 9.60
CA TYR A 194 2.39 -12.16 9.31
C TYR A 194 3.59 -11.67 10.12
N THR A 195 3.62 -11.99 11.41
CA THR A 195 4.73 -11.65 12.32
C THR A 195 6.02 -12.34 11.89
N VAL A 196 5.96 -13.64 11.62
CA VAL A 196 7.12 -14.43 11.17
C VAL A 196 7.66 -13.89 9.84
N ALA A 197 6.80 -13.65 8.86
CA ALA A 197 7.20 -13.09 7.57
C ALA A 197 7.82 -11.69 7.73
N THR A 198 7.27 -10.84 8.60
CA THR A 198 7.84 -9.51 8.89
C THR A 198 9.24 -9.60 9.49
N VAL A 199 9.48 -10.54 10.40
CA VAL A 199 10.81 -10.75 11.01
C VAL A 199 11.81 -11.33 10.00
N LEU A 200 11.37 -12.25 9.13
CA LEU A 200 12.20 -12.85 8.07
C LEU A 200 12.46 -11.91 6.89
N ASP A 201 11.81 -10.75 6.82
CA ASP A 201 12.14 -9.72 5.84
C ASP A 201 13.41 -8.97 6.29
N PRO A 202 14.53 -9.09 5.55
CA PRO A 202 15.81 -8.51 5.93
C PRO A 202 15.79 -6.97 5.95
N ARG A 203 14.75 -6.34 5.37
CA ARG A 203 14.53 -4.88 5.37
C ARG A 203 13.77 -4.41 6.59
N LEU A 204 13.12 -5.31 7.33
CA LEU A 204 12.23 -5.01 8.46
C LEU A 204 12.79 -5.56 9.77
N LYS A 205 12.88 -6.89 9.89
CA LYS A 205 13.31 -7.62 11.11
C LYS A 205 12.51 -7.20 12.34
N LEU A 206 13.01 -7.56 13.53
CA LEU A 206 12.48 -7.06 14.80
C LEU A 206 12.57 -5.52 14.92
N ASN A 207 13.54 -4.91 14.22
CA ASN A 207 13.73 -3.46 14.23
C ASN A 207 12.51 -2.70 13.74
N TYR A 208 11.69 -3.27 12.85
CA TYR A 208 10.43 -2.65 12.47
C TYR A 208 9.53 -2.40 13.70
N TYR A 209 9.38 -3.40 14.58
CA TYR A 209 8.56 -3.26 15.78
C TYR A 209 9.19 -2.31 16.81
N GLU A 210 10.52 -2.31 16.93
CA GLU A 210 11.29 -1.37 17.77
C GLU A 210 11.11 0.08 17.30
N ASP A 211 11.30 0.34 16.00
CA ASP A 211 11.16 1.66 15.38
C ASP A 211 9.74 2.22 15.57
N ASN A 212 8.73 1.33 15.52
CA ASN A 212 7.32 1.67 15.74
C ASN A 212 6.91 1.62 17.23
N LYS A 213 7.87 1.50 18.16
CA LYS A 213 7.65 1.56 19.61
C LYS A 213 6.65 0.53 20.14
N TRP A 214 6.62 -0.66 19.55
CA TRP A 214 5.78 -1.75 20.05
C TRP A 214 6.26 -2.21 21.43
N LYS A 215 5.35 -2.80 22.21
CA LYS A 215 5.68 -3.28 23.55
C LYS A 215 6.82 -4.31 23.48
N HIS A 216 7.81 -4.19 24.37
CA HIS A 216 8.90 -5.16 24.47
C HIS A 216 8.42 -6.61 24.64
N SER A 217 7.27 -6.82 25.30
CA SER A 217 6.64 -8.15 25.42
C SER A 217 6.25 -8.73 24.06
N PHE A 218 5.73 -7.92 23.14
CA PHE A 218 5.41 -8.38 21.79
C PHE A 218 6.67 -8.66 20.97
N ILE A 219 7.68 -7.79 21.05
CA ILE A 219 8.96 -7.98 20.33
C ILE A 219 9.61 -9.30 20.76
N ARG A 220 9.58 -9.58 22.07
CA ARG A 220 10.02 -10.86 22.64
C ARG A 220 9.20 -12.03 22.10
N TYR A 221 7.88 -11.93 22.13
CA TYR A 221 6.99 -12.94 21.57
C TYR A 221 7.28 -13.23 20.09
N ALA A 222 7.47 -12.20 19.27
CA ALA A 222 7.79 -12.34 17.85
C ALA A 222 9.11 -13.09 17.65
N LYS A 223 10.14 -12.73 18.41
CA LYS A 223 11.45 -13.42 18.40
C LYS A 223 11.32 -14.90 18.81
N GLU A 224 10.67 -15.16 19.94
CA GLU A 224 10.48 -16.51 20.47
C GLU A 224 9.64 -17.39 19.52
N THR A 225 8.65 -16.80 18.85
CA THR A 225 7.84 -17.49 17.84
C THR A 225 8.67 -17.93 16.64
N VAL A 226 9.50 -17.04 16.09
CA VAL A 226 10.39 -17.38 14.97
C VAL A 226 11.40 -18.46 15.38
N LEU A 227 12.02 -18.33 16.55
CA LEU A 227 12.94 -19.34 17.09
C LEU A 227 12.27 -20.69 17.28
N SER A 228 11.06 -20.72 17.83
CA SER A 228 10.29 -21.95 18.07
C SER A 228 9.99 -22.68 16.76
N ILE A 229 9.48 -21.97 15.75
CA ILE A 229 9.18 -22.55 14.43
C ILE A 229 10.46 -23.03 13.74
N TYR A 230 11.54 -22.24 13.81
CA TYR A 230 12.83 -22.62 13.26
C TYR A 230 13.35 -23.92 13.90
N ASN A 231 13.38 -23.99 15.23
CA ASN A 231 13.88 -25.15 15.96
C ASN A 231 13.02 -26.40 15.74
N ALA A 232 11.71 -26.23 15.57
CA ALA A 232 10.79 -27.36 15.35
C ALA A 232 10.89 -27.95 13.93
N ASN A 233 11.08 -27.10 12.91
CA ASN A 233 10.85 -27.50 11.51
C ASN A 233 12.06 -27.34 10.58
N TYR A 234 13.07 -26.56 10.97
CA TYR A 234 14.16 -26.15 10.06
C TYR A 234 15.56 -26.38 10.62
N ALA A 235 15.74 -26.32 11.94
CA ALA A 235 17.04 -26.57 12.55
C ALA A 235 17.59 -27.94 12.13
N PRO A 236 18.92 -28.07 11.93
CA PRO A 236 19.50 -29.33 11.53
C PRO A 236 19.22 -30.40 12.60
N SER A 237 18.48 -31.44 12.22
CA SER A 237 18.31 -32.62 13.06
C SER A 237 19.68 -33.24 13.33
N ALA A 238 19.94 -33.67 14.56
CA ALA A 238 21.17 -34.36 14.94
C ALA A 238 21.45 -35.64 14.12
N THR A 239 20.47 -36.09 13.32
CA THR A 239 20.52 -37.29 12.47
C THR A 239 20.84 -37.04 11.00
N ASP A 240 20.90 -35.79 10.53
CA ASP A 240 21.16 -35.44 9.12
C ASP A 240 22.66 -35.22 8.80
N GLY A 241 23.53 -35.60 9.73
CA GLY A 241 24.95 -35.78 9.46
C GLY A 241 25.17 -37.06 8.67
N HIS A 242 24.84 -37.05 7.37
CA HIS A 242 25.52 -37.96 6.45
C HIS A 242 27.01 -37.61 6.53
N LEU A 243 27.74 -38.51 7.20
CA LEU A 243 29.17 -38.71 7.05
C LEU A 243 29.45 -38.88 5.55
N GLU A 244 29.74 -37.79 4.85
CA GLU A 244 30.76 -37.88 3.82
C GLU A 244 32.08 -38.00 4.58
N ASP A 245 32.48 -39.24 4.82
CA ASP A 245 33.85 -39.61 5.17
C ASP A 245 34.76 -39.11 4.03
N ILE A 246 35.17 -37.85 4.12
CA ILE A 246 36.40 -37.39 3.49
C ILE A 246 37.47 -37.67 4.53
N ASN A 247 38.15 -38.80 4.36
CA ASN A 247 39.44 -39.07 4.99
C ASN A 247 40.36 -37.87 4.73
N ASP A 248 40.65 -37.09 5.77
CA ASP A 248 41.74 -36.10 5.77
C ASP A 248 42.26 -35.93 7.21
N ASP A 249 42.68 -37.05 7.81
CA ASP A 249 43.14 -37.14 9.20
C ASP A 249 44.59 -36.63 9.43
N GLU A 250 45.17 -35.88 8.48
CA GLU A 250 46.51 -35.28 8.63
C GLU A 250 46.54 -33.75 8.51
N ASN A 251 45.45 -33.09 8.08
CA ASN A 251 45.47 -31.65 7.79
C ASN A 251 44.91 -30.76 8.92
N ASP A 252 44.23 -31.36 9.91
CA ASP A 252 43.55 -30.61 10.97
C ASP A 252 44.49 -30.21 12.13
N GLU A 253 45.51 -31.01 12.47
CA GLU A 253 46.39 -30.71 13.62
C GLU A 253 47.29 -29.49 13.38
N PHE A 254 47.86 -29.36 12.17
CA PHE A 254 48.69 -28.20 11.80
C PHE A 254 47.86 -26.90 11.77
N LEU A 255 46.63 -26.95 11.25
CA LEU A 255 45.73 -25.80 11.18
C LEU A 255 45.19 -25.40 12.56
N ASP A 256 44.83 -26.38 13.40
CA ASP A 256 44.42 -26.15 14.79
C ASP A 256 45.54 -25.53 15.62
N GLN A 257 46.80 -25.91 15.36
CA GLN A 257 47.96 -25.33 16.02
C GLN A 257 48.31 -23.92 15.52
N LEU A 258 48.12 -23.66 14.23
CA LEU A 258 48.44 -22.36 13.61
C LEU A 258 47.38 -21.28 13.88
N PHE A 259 46.09 -21.66 13.90
CA PHE A 259 44.97 -20.72 14.01
C PHE A 259 44.13 -20.89 15.29
N GLY A 260 44.43 -21.91 16.10
CA GLY A 260 43.68 -22.26 17.31
C GLY A 260 42.42 -23.05 17.01
N LYS A 261 42.04 -23.97 17.92
CA LYS A 261 40.79 -24.74 17.82
C LYS A 261 39.60 -23.80 17.68
N GLN A 262 38.94 -23.83 16.52
CA GLN A 262 37.69 -23.11 16.34
C GLN A 262 36.63 -23.74 17.23
N LYS A 263 36.24 -23.05 18.31
CA LYS A 263 34.98 -23.36 18.99
C LYS A 263 33.88 -23.12 17.95
N LYS A 264 33.23 -24.20 17.48
CA LYS A 264 31.95 -24.11 16.77
C LYS A 264 30.95 -23.50 17.76
N ASN A 265 30.90 -22.17 17.81
CA ASN A 265 29.76 -21.47 18.36
C ASN A 265 28.58 -21.88 17.48
N GLN A 266 27.80 -22.85 17.94
CA GLN A 266 26.48 -23.17 17.41
C GLN A 266 25.52 -22.01 17.77
N GLU A 267 25.87 -20.77 17.42
CA GLU A 267 24.89 -19.69 17.44
C GLU A 267 23.82 -20.05 16.41
N ASN A 268 22.57 -20.10 16.88
CA ASN A 268 21.41 -20.40 16.04
C ASN A 268 21.37 -19.41 14.86
N GLU A 269 21.14 -19.90 13.63
CA GLU A 269 21.06 -19.07 12.41
C GLU A 269 20.11 -17.87 12.59
N VAL A 270 19.02 -18.04 13.33
CA VAL A 270 18.06 -16.98 13.65
C VAL A 270 18.72 -15.86 14.47
N GLU A 271 19.48 -16.19 15.51
CA GLU A 271 20.15 -15.20 16.35
C GLU A 271 21.22 -14.43 15.56
N LEU A 272 21.99 -15.15 14.73
CA LEU A 272 22.98 -14.52 13.86
C LEU A 272 22.30 -13.57 12.86
N TYR A 273 21.23 -14.02 12.21
CA TYR A 273 20.45 -13.20 11.26
C TYR A 273 19.89 -11.94 11.94
N LEU A 274 19.33 -12.05 13.14
CA LEU A 274 18.78 -10.92 13.88
C LEU A 274 19.85 -9.90 14.30
N LYS A 275 21.09 -10.32 14.50
CA LYS A 275 22.23 -9.41 14.76
C LYS A 275 22.74 -8.69 13.51
N THR A 276 22.53 -9.24 12.31
CA THR A 276 22.98 -8.58 11.07
C THR A 276 22.17 -7.28 10.83
N PRO A 277 22.77 -6.24 10.23
CA PRO A 277 22.07 -5.02 9.90
C PRO A 277 20.93 -5.25 8.90
N ARG A 278 19.98 -4.31 8.83
CA ARG A 278 18.92 -4.33 7.80
C ARG A 278 19.51 -4.07 6.42
N THR A 279 18.97 -4.73 5.41
CA THR A 279 19.34 -4.47 4.01
C THR A 279 18.62 -3.22 3.46
N LEU A 280 18.98 -2.81 2.24
CA LEU A 280 18.39 -1.66 1.56
C LEU A 280 16.89 -1.85 1.31
N ARG A 281 16.11 -0.75 1.40
CA ARG A 281 14.64 -0.78 1.23
C ARG A 281 14.18 -1.31 -0.14
N LYS A 282 15.01 -1.15 -1.17
CA LYS A 282 14.73 -1.56 -2.55
C LYS A 282 15.29 -2.95 -2.90
N GLU A 283 15.92 -3.63 -1.95
CA GLU A 283 16.47 -4.97 -2.17
C GLU A 283 15.36 -5.98 -2.48
N ASP A 284 15.62 -6.89 -3.42
CA ASP A 284 14.74 -8.04 -3.66
C ASP A 284 14.98 -9.07 -2.55
N ILE A 285 13.95 -9.30 -1.75
CA ILE A 285 14.01 -10.17 -0.57
C ILE A 285 14.34 -11.61 -0.94
N LEU A 286 13.76 -12.13 -2.03
CA LEU A 286 13.98 -13.51 -2.45
C LEU A 286 15.40 -13.67 -3.00
N LEU A 287 15.91 -12.66 -3.69
CA LEU A 287 17.31 -12.62 -4.12
C LEU A 287 18.26 -12.52 -2.92
N TRP A 288 17.93 -11.73 -1.91
CA TRP A 288 18.71 -11.62 -0.68
C TRP A 288 18.82 -12.97 0.03
N TRP A 289 17.72 -13.69 0.22
CA TRP A 289 17.75 -15.03 0.81
C TRP A 289 18.49 -16.06 -0.07
N LYS A 290 18.44 -15.91 -1.40
CA LYS A 290 19.20 -16.77 -2.32
C LYS A 290 20.72 -16.54 -2.19
N THR A 291 21.15 -15.30 -2.07
CA THR A 291 22.58 -14.92 -1.94
C THR A 291 23.15 -15.27 -0.57
N HIS A 292 22.34 -15.18 0.49
CA HIS A 292 22.77 -15.47 1.87
C HIS A 292 22.51 -16.92 2.30
N LYS A 293 22.14 -17.81 1.36
CA LYS A 293 21.90 -19.23 1.64
C LYS A 293 23.13 -19.95 2.22
N ALA A 294 24.34 -19.55 1.83
CA ALA A 294 25.57 -20.14 2.38
C ALA A 294 25.75 -19.81 3.87
N THR A 295 25.34 -18.61 4.30
CA THR A 295 25.41 -18.16 5.70
C THR A 295 24.25 -18.70 6.53
N PHE A 296 23.07 -18.82 5.93
CA PHE A 296 21.81 -19.20 6.60
C PHE A 296 21.12 -20.35 5.87
N PRO A 297 21.73 -21.56 5.79
CA PRO A 297 21.24 -22.62 4.92
C PRO A 297 19.84 -23.14 5.30
N ASN A 298 19.50 -23.16 6.58
CA ASN A 298 18.20 -23.65 7.05
C ASN A 298 17.19 -22.52 7.19
N LEU A 299 17.61 -21.36 7.68
CA LEU A 299 16.73 -20.20 7.80
C LEU A 299 16.33 -19.66 6.42
N ALA A 300 17.18 -19.82 5.39
CA ALA A 300 16.79 -19.53 4.01
C ALA A 300 15.68 -20.47 3.47
N LYS A 301 15.55 -21.70 4.00
CA LYS A 301 14.40 -22.57 3.68
C LYS A 301 13.12 -21.98 4.29
N MET A 302 13.17 -21.63 5.58
CA MET A 302 12.06 -20.96 6.27
C MET A 302 11.66 -19.64 5.60
N GLY A 303 12.64 -18.83 5.20
CA GLY A 303 12.43 -17.60 4.43
C GLY A 303 11.64 -17.84 3.14
N ARG A 304 11.95 -18.91 2.40
CA ARG A 304 11.19 -19.27 1.19
C ARG A 304 9.74 -19.62 1.51
N ASP A 305 9.52 -20.42 2.55
CA ASP A 305 8.17 -20.89 2.89
C ASP A 305 7.24 -19.75 3.33
N TYR A 306 7.76 -18.80 4.11
CA TYR A 306 6.95 -17.69 4.64
C TYR A 306 6.90 -16.46 3.73
N LEU A 307 7.96 -16.17 2.98
CA LEU A 307 8.03 -14.98 2.12
C LEU A 307 7.53 -15.24 0.70
N ALA A 308 7.35 -16.51 0.29
CA ALA A 308 6.65 -16.84 -0.94
C ALA A 308 5.12 -16.77 -0.80
N ILE A 309 4.58 -16.67 0.42
CA ILE A 309 3.15 -16.51 0.66
C ILE A 309 2.73 -15.13 0.18
N THR A 310 1.79 -15.10 -0.75
CA THR A 310 1.23 -13.84 -1.24
C THR A 310 0.25 -13.26 -0.23
N GLY A 311 0.44 -12.00 0.18
CA GLY A 311 -0.61 -11.24 0.87
C GLY A 311 -1.80 -11.03 -0.07
N LYS A 312 -2.97 -11.60 0.24
CA LYS A 312 -4.22 -11.37 -0.50
C LYS A 312 -5.03 -10.24 0.12
#